data_AF-A0A8J6YD53-F1
#
_entry.id   AF-A0A8J6YD53-F1
#
_cell.length_a   1.000
_cell.length_b   1.000
_cell.length_c   1.000
_cell.angle_alpha   90.00
_cell.angle_beta   90.00
_cell.angle_gamma   90.00
#
_symmetry.space_group_name_H-M   'P 1'
#
loop_
_entity.id
_entity.type
_entity.pdbx_description
1 polymer ?
#
loop_
_entity_poly.entity_id
_entity_poly.type
_entity_poly.pdbx_seq_one_letter_code
_entity_poly.pdbx_strand_id
1 'polypeptide(L)'
;MTEDQLGWVEISRHLQKMRVTTGLFLATVPAAIAVAFLAPYRGSSVASPLTVTLTAAAASLWIGFAANRDAGNRLEKIRRAFAVHGDESRLLRDHWLVYLAVLVRLEMMVVCGLIVSLWGLGPGIGVWLLVLGALMMALTWPTARKTQLLLGRARALRDDI
;
A
#
# COMPACT_ATOMS: atom_id res chain seq x y z
N MET A 1 -29.11 22.53 -1.36
CA MET A 1 -27.82 21.80 -1.43
C MET A 1 -28.09 20.60 -2.32
N THR A 2 -27.60 20.60 -3.56
CA THR A 2 -27.95 19.60 -4.58
C THR A 2 -27.25 18.26 -4.30
N GLU A 3 -27.85 17.13 -4.70
CA GLU A 3 -27.32 15.77 -4.48
C GLU A 3 -25.88 15.61 -4.98
N ASP A 4 -25.51 16.30 -6.06
CA ASP A 4 -24.13 16.35 -6.56
C ASP A 4 -23.14 16.90 -5.51
N GLN A 5 -23.50 17.95 -4.77
CA GLN A 5 -22.62 18.55 -3.76
C GLN A 5 -22.36 17.60 -2.59
N LEU A 6 -23.33 16.77 -2.22
CA LEU A 6 -23.17 15.76 -1.17
C LEU A 6 -22.19 14.66 -1.59
N GLY A 7 -22.29 14.18 -2.84
CA GLY A 7 -21.35 13.20 -3.38
C GLY A 7 -19.90 13.72 -3.44
N TRP A 8 -19.70 14.98 -3.82
CA TRP A 8 -18.36 15.60 -3.84
C TRP A 8 -17.73 15.74 -2.43
N VAL A 9 -18.54 16.03 -1.41
CA VAL A 9 -18.06 16.11 -0.01
C VAL A 9 -17.67 14.73 0.52
N GLU A 10 -18.40 13.67 0.18
CA GLU A 10 -18.03 12.31 0.58
C GLU A 10 -16.76 11.81 -0.10
N ILE A 11 -16.61 12.06 -1.41
CA ILE A 11 -15.41 11.70 -2.18
C ILE A 11 -14.17 12.43 -1.65
N SER A 12 -14.29 13.74 -1.36
CA SER A 12 -13.16 14.53 -0.84
C SER A 12 -12.75 14.07 0.57
N ARG A 13 -13.71 13.78 1.45
CA ARG A 13 -13.44 13.20 2.77
C ARG A 13 -12.81 11.81 2.67
N HIS A 14 -13.24 10.99 1.72
CA HIS A 14 -12.67 9.67 1.44
C HIS A 14 -11.21 9.76 0.96
N LEU A 15 -10.94 10.65 0.00
CA LEU A 15 -9.60 10.94 -0.48
C LEU A 15 -8.68 11.47 0.62
N GLN A 16 -9.21 12.34 1.49
CA GLN A 16 -8.45 12.86 2.63
C GLN A 16 -8.08 11.72 3.59
N LYS A 17 -9.01 10.81 3.91
CA LYS A 17 -8.71 9.62 4.70
C LYS A 17 -7.62 8.76 4.06
N MET A 18 -7.71 8.50 2.75
CA MET A 18 -6.68 7.74 2.02
C MET A 18 -5.32 8.42 2.03
N ARG A 19 -5.27 9.74 1.84
CA ARG A 19 -4.01 10.51 1.89
C ARG A 19 -3.40 10.51 3.28
N VAL A 20 -4.21 10.67 4.32
CA VAL A 20 -3.74 10.61 5.71
C VAL A 20 -3.18 9.22 6.02
N THR A 21 -3.87 8.14 5.63
CA THR A 21 -3.32 6.79 5.80
C THR A 21 -2.02 6.61 5.02
N THR A 22 -1.97 7.04 3.76
CA THR A 22 -0.73 6.92 2.95
C THR A 22 0.43 7.70 3.57
N GLY A 23 0.16 8.93 4.04
CA GLY A 23 1.15 9.76 4.71
C GLY A 23 1.66 9.15 6.01
N LEU A 24 0.78 8.52 6.79
CA LEU A 24 1.15 7.81 8.01
C LEU A 24 2.10 6.64 7.72
N PHE A 25 1.79 5.83 6.71
CA PHE A 25 2.65 4.72 6.26
C PHE A 25 3.96 5.21 5.66
N LEU A 26 3.95 6.28 4.86
CA LEU A 26 5.18 6.88 4.34
C LEU A 26 6.08 7.44 5.44
N ALA A 27 5.51 7.91 6.55
CA ALA A 27 6.27 8.40 7.69
C ALA A 27 7.01 7.27 8.43
N THR A 28 6.63 6.00 8.27
CA THR A 28 7.36 4.88 8.89
C THR A 28 8.69 4.59 8.19
N VAL A 29 8.84 4.97 6.91
CA VAL A 29 10.09 4.85 6.16
C VAL A 29 11.23 5.69 6.75
N PRO A 30 11.12 7.04 6.91
CA PRO A 30 12.20 7.83 7.50
C PRO A 30 12.45 7.44 8.95
N ALA A 31 11.43 7.01 9.71
CA ALA A 31 11.61 6.45 11.04
C ALA A 31 12.46 5.17 11.00
N ALA A 32 12.18 4.24 10.08
CA ALA A 32 12.95 3.01 9.90
C ALA A 32 14.39 3.30 9.42
N ILE A 33 14.59 4.30 8.56
CA ILE A 33 15.93 4.75 8.15
C ILE A 33 16.69 5.30 9.36
N ALA A 34 16.07 6.17 10.16
CA ALA A 34 16.70 6.70 11.37
C ALA A 34 17.10 5.58 12.33
N VAL A 35 16.21 4.60 12.55
CA VAL A 35 16.52 3.40 13.35
C VAL A 35 17.67 2.61 12.74
N ALA A 36 17.70 2.41 11.42
CA ALA A 36 18.76 1.67 10.74
C ALA A 36 20.16 2.30 10.91
N PHE A 37 20.25 3.63 11.03
CA PHE A 37 21.51 4.34 11.23
C PHE A 37 21.88 4.56 12.71
N LEU A 38 20.89 4.70 13.60
CA LEU A 38 21.13 4.96 15.02
C LEU A 38 21.27 3.69 15.84
N ALA A 39 20.65 2.59 15.42
CA ALA A 39 20.72 1.34 16.17
C ALA A 39 22.08 0.65 15.94
N PRO A 40 22.70 0.12 17.01
CA PRO A 40 23.94 -0.63 16.88
C PRO A 40 23.71 -1.90 16.05
N TYR A 41 24.59 -2.13 15.07
CA TYR A 41 24.58 -3.35 14.26
C TYR A 41 24.73 -4.57 15.18
N ARG A 42 23.71 -5.42 15.23
CA ARG A 42 23.67 -6.52 16.21
C ARG A 42 24.35 -7.79 15.71
N GLY A 43 24.54 -7.92 14.39
CA GLY A 43 24.95 -9.18 13.78
C GLY A 43 23.90 -10.27 14.03
N SER A 44 23.96 -11.35 13.26
CA SER A 44 23.10 -12.51 13.44
C SER A 44 23.94 -13.69 13.93
N SER A 45 23.60 -14.24 15.09
CA SER A 45 24.20 -15.49 15.60
C SER A 45 23.56 -16.74 15.00
N VAL A 46 22.40 -16.59 14.33
CA VAL A 46 21.52 -17.70 13.91
C VAL A 46 21.68 -18.04 12.43
N ALA A 47 22.05 -17.07 11.59
CA ALA A 47 22.22 -17.24 10.15
C ALA A 47 23.27 -16.30 9.58
N SER A 48 23.90 -16.68 8.46
CA SER A 48 24.80 -15.78 7.72
C SER A 48 24.05 -14.49 7.32
N PRO A 49 24.66 -13.30 7.44
CA PRO A 49 24.07 -12.03 7.01
C PRO A 49 23.54 -12.05 5.57
N LEU A 50 24.17 -12.86 4.71
CA LEU A 50 23.81 -13.05 3.32
C LEU A 50 22.50 -13.84 3.17
N THR A 51 22.31 -14.88 3.98
CA THR A 51 21.05 -15.65 4.04
C THR A 51 19.90 -14.77 4.52
N VAL A 52 20.09 -13.99 5.58
CA VAL A 52 19.08 -13.05 6.09
C VAL A 52 18.65 -12.07 4.99
N THR A 53 19.63 -11.52 4.26
CA THR A 53 19.38 -10.57 3.17
C THR A 53 18.62 -11.22 2.02
N LEU A 54 19.01 -12.41 1.58
CA LEU A 54 18.33 -13.13 0.49
C LEU A 54 16.91 -13.54 0.88
N THR A 55 16.70 -14.06 2.09
CA THR A 55 15.37 -14.44 2.57
C THR A 55 14.46 -13.21 2.69
N ALA A 56 14.96 -12.10 3.23
CA ALA A 56 14.20 -10.86 3.33
C ALA A 56 13.87 -10.28 1.94
N ALA A 57 14.80 -10.35 0.98
CA ALA A 57 14.55 -9.92 -0.40
C ALA A 57 13.51 -10.80 -1.09
N ALA A 58 13.61 -12.13 -0.97
CA ALA A 58 12.65 -13.07 -1.53
C ALA A 58 11.26 -12.89 -0.91
N ALA A 59 11.18 -12.73 0.42
CA ALA A 59 9.94 -12.45 1.13
C ALA A 59 9.32 -11.12 0.68
N SER A 60 10.13 -10.06 0.55
CA SER A 60 9.67 -8.75 0.06
C SER A 60 9.10 -8.84 -1.35
N LEU A 61 9.77 -9.57 -2.25
CA LEU A 61 9.32 -9.77 -3.63
C LEU A 61 8.01 -10.55 -3.68
N TRP A 62 7.91 -11.62 -2.89
CA TRP A 62 6.71 -12.44 -2.78
C TRP A 62 5.52 -11.63 -2.24
N ILE A 63 5.74 -10.85 -1.17
CA ILE A 63 4.72 -10.00 -0.57
C ILE A 63 4.23 -8.95 -1.58
N GLY A 64 5.14 -8.31 -2.32
CA GLY A 64 4.79 -7.35 -3.37
C GLY A 64 3.94 -7.98 -4.49
N PHE A 65 4.35 -9.16 -4.99
CA PHE A 65 3.63 -9.84 -6.07
C PHE A 65 2.25 -10.37 -5.62
N ALA A 66 2.18 -10.97 -4.44
CA ALA A 66 0.93 -11.46 -3.86
C ALA A 66 -0.04 -10.31 -3.57
N ALA A 67 0.46 -9.15 -3.12
CA ALA A 67 -0.34 -7.96 -2.89
C ALA A 67 -1.00 -7.44 -4.17
N ASN A 68 -0.24 -7.35 -5.28
CA ASN A 68 -0.77 -6.89 -6.55
C ASN A 68 -1.86 -7.84 -7.10
N ARG A 69 -1.64 -9.15 -6.99
CA ARG A 69 -2.61 -10.16 -7.44
C ARG A 69 -3.90 -10.17 -6.61
N ASP A 70 -3.79 -10.10 -5.29
CA ASP A 70 -4.95 -10.08 -4.37
C ASP A 70 -5.75 -8.78 -4.50
N ALA A 71 -5.08 -7.63 -4.67
CA ALA A 71 -5.75 -6.36 -4.92
C ALA A 71 -6.56 -6.38 -6.21
N GLY A 72 -6.02 -6.95 -7.30
CA GLY A 72 -6.73 -7.11 -8.57
C GLY A 72 -7.99 -7.96 -8.42
N ASN A 73 -7.87 -9.14 -7.80
CA ASN A 73 -8.99 -10.05 -7.58
C ASN A 73 -10.11 -9.42 -6.73
N ARG A 74 -9.73 -8.67 -5.68
CA ARG A 74 -10.69 -7.98 -4.81
C ARG A 74 -11.39 -6.82 -5.51
N LEU A 75 -10.65 -6.00 -6.26
CA LEU A 75 -11.22 -4.92 -7.06
C LEU A 75 -12.22 -5.43 -8.08
N GLU A 76 -11.93 -6.55 -8.75
CA GLU A 76 -12.84 -7.13 -9.71
C GLU A 76 -14.12 -7.67 -9.06
N LYS A 77 -14.00 -8.30 -7.88
CA LYS A 77 -15.16 -8.73 -7.09
C LYS A 77 -16.03 -7.55 -6.66
N ILE A 78 -15.41 -6.47 -6.19
CA ILE A 78 -16.11 -5.23 -5.80
C ILE A 78 -16.83 -4.60 -7.00
N ARG A 79 -16.18 -4.56 -8.17
CA ARG A 79 -16.78 -4.01 -9.39
C ARG A 79 -18.01 -4.80 -9.84
N ARG A 80 -17.96 -6.13 -9.78
CA ARG A 80 -19.11 -7.01 -10.07
C ARG A 80 -20.25 -6.83 -9.06
N ALA A 81 -19.92 -6.70 -7.77
CA ALA A 81 -20.92 -6.45 -6.74
C ALA A 81 -21.62 -5.09 -6.91
N PHE A 82 -20.86 -4.06 -7.29
CA PHE A 82 -21.40 -2.72 -7.58
C PHE A 82 -22.31 -2.72 -8.80
N ALA A 83 -21.95 -3.40 -9.88
CA ALA A 83 -22.79 -3.55 -11.07
C ALA A 83 -24.19 -4.12 -10.74
N VAL A 84 -24.30 -5.00 -9.73
CA VAL A 84 -25.56 -5.63 -9.33
C VAL A 84 -26.35 -4.79 -8.31
N HIS A 85 -25.69 -4.08 -7.39
CA HIS A 85 -26.37 -3.45 -6.24
C HIS A 85 -26.45 -1.90 -6.31
N GLY A 86 -25.61 -1.25 -7.11
CA GLY A 86 -25.62 0.21 -7.30
C GLY A 86 -25.23 1.07 -6.08
N ASP A 87 -24.73 0.48 -4.99
CA ASP A 87 -24.38 1.21 -3.75
C ASP A 87 -22.95 1.79 -3.79
N GLU A 88 -22.85 3.09 -4.04
CA GLU A 88 -21.59 3.85 -4.15
C GLU A 88 -20.85 3.99 -2.80
N SER A 89 -21.59 4.00 -1.68
CA SER A 89 -21.00 4.13 -0.34
C SER A 89 -20.24 2.87 0.08
N ARG A 90 -20.76 1.69 -0.27
CA ARG A 90 -20.08 0.40 -0.11
C ARG A 90 -18.86 0.28 -1.01
N LEU A 91 -18.97 0.72 -2.27
CA LEU A 91 -17.86 0.71 -3.22
C LEU A 91 -16.65 1.48 -2.68
N LEU A 92 -16.85 2.70 -2.18
CA LEU A 92 -15.79 3.51 -1.60
C LEU A 92 -15.18 2.85 -0.37
N ARG A 93 -16.00 2.32 0.55
CA ARG A 93 -15.50 1.64 1.76
C ARG A 93 -14.66 0.41 1.43
N ASP A 94 -15.11 -0.42 0.50
CA ASP A 94 -14.38 -1.62 0.08
C ASP A 94 -13.10 -1.26 -0.67
N HIS A 95 -13.12 -0.20 -1.48
CA HIS A 95 -11.92 0.35 -2.12
C HIS A 95 -10.87 0.78 -1.09
N TRP A 96 -11.29 1.44 -0.01
CA TRP A 96 -10.39 1.81 1.09
C TRP A 96 -9.81 0.61 1.83
N LEU A 97 -10.60 -0.45 2.05
CA LEU A 97 -10.08 -1.67 2.68
C LEU A 97 -9.05 -2.38 1.82
N VAL A 98 -9.27 -2.45 0.50
CA VAL A 98 -8.27 -3.00 -0.43
C VAL A 98 -7.01 -2.13 -0.42
N TYR A 99 -7.17 -0.81 -0.43
CA TYR A 99 -6.06 0.12 -0.35
C TYR A 99 -5.24 -0.04 0.94
N LEU A 100 -5.91 -0.14 2.09
CA LEU A 100 -5.29 -0.37 3.39
C LEU A 100 -4.54 -1.71 3.43
N ALA A 101 -5.12 -2.77 2.87
CA ALA A 101 -4.46 -4.08 2.79
C ALA A 101 -3.17 -4.03 1.95
N VAL A 102 -3.15 -3.24 0.87
CA VAL A 102 -1.93 -3.01 0.07
C VAL A 102 -0.90 -2.24 0.89
N LEU A 103 -1.28 -1.17 1.58
CA LEU A 103 -0.37 -0.38 2.41
C LEU A 103 0.26 -1.21 3.54
N VAL A 104 -0.55 -1.96 4.30
CA VAL A 104 -0.07 -2.88 5.36
C VAL A 104 0.93 -3.89 4.82
N ARG A 105 0.70 -4.43 3.62
CA ARG A 105 1.66 -5.36 3.01
C ARG A 105 2.92 -4.67 2.53
N LEU A 106 2.83 -3.48 1.94
CA LEU A 106 4.02 -2.70 1.57
C LEU A 106 4.85 -2.34 2.81
N GLU A 107 4.21 -2.14 3.96
CA GLU A 107 4.92 -1.91 5.22
C GLU A 107 5.74 -3.14 5.66
N MET A 108 5.31 -4.36 5.32
CA MET A 108 6.16 -5.53 5.55
C MET A 108 7.47 -5.47 4.75
N MET A 109 7.50 -4.84 3.56
CA MET A 109 8.77 -4.60 2.86
C MET A 109 9.66 -3.61 3.63
N VAL A 110 9.07 -2.60 4.28
CA VAL A 110 9.79 -1.65 5.14
C VAL A 110 10.38 -2.38 6.35
N VAL A 111 9.59 -3.25 6.99
CA VAL A 111 10.05 -4.12 8.08
C VAL A 111 11.18 -5.04 7.63
N CYS A 112 11.07 -5.67 6.45
CA CYS A 112 12.15 -6.47 5.88
C CYS A 112 13.41 -5.66 5.61
N GLY A 113 13.30 -4.44 5.07
CA GLY A 113 14.43 -3.54 4.86
C GLY A 113 15.13 -3.18 6.18
N LEU A 114 14.36 -2.92 7.24
CA LEU A 114 14.90 -2.69 8.58
C LEU A 114 15.61 -3.93 9.14
N ILE A 115 15.05 -5.13 8.93
CA ILE A 115 15.68 -6.39 9.34
C ILE A 115 17.04 -6.55 8.65
N VAL A 116 17.11 -6.29 7.34
CA VAL A 116 18.37 -6.34 6.59
C VAL A 116 19.38 -5.30 7.09
N SER A 117 18.95 -4.10 7.43
CA SER A 117 19.83 -3.07 7.98
C SER A 117 20.45 -3.48 9.33
N LEU A 118 19.68 -4.12 10.20
CA LEU A 118 20.10 -4.45 11.57
C LEU A 118 20.88 -5.78 11.68
N TRP A 119 20.51 -6.78 10.87
CA TRP A 119 21.00 -8.16 10.97
C TRP A 119 21.58 -8.73 9.66
N GLY A 120 21.41 -8.04 8.53
CA GLY A 120 21.88 -8.48 7.21
C GLY A 120 23.24 -7.90 6.85
N LEU A 121 23.49 -7.68 5.55
CA LEU A 121 24.75 -7.14 5.02
C LEU A 121 25.01 -5.66 5.39
N GLY A 122 24.15 -5.08 6.22
CA GLY A 122 24.31 -3.75 6.80
C GLY A 122 23.35 -2.69 6.24
N PRO A 123 23.46 -1.44 6.73
CA PRO A 123 22.50 -0.38 6.45
C PRO A 123 22.43 -0.01 4.96
N GLY A 124 23.54 -0.13 4.22
CA GLY A 124 23.59 0.22 2.80
C GLY A 124 22.58 -0.56 1.96
N ILE A 125 22.45 -1.88 2.17
CA ILE A 125 21.50 -2.71 1.41
C ILE A 125 20.08 -2.58 1.96
N GLY A 126 19.92 -2.52 3.29
CA GLY A 126 18.60 -2.38 3.90
C GLY A 126 17.92 -1.05 3.54
N VAL A 127 18.68 0.05 3.44
CA VAL A 127 18.15 1.36 2.99
C VAL A 127 17.62 1.29 1.55
N TRP A 128 18.26 0.55 0.64
CA TRP A 128 17.72 0.36 -0.71
C TRP A 128 16.36 -0.34 -0.71
N LEU A 129 16.16 -1.33 0.16
CA LEU A 129 14.86 -1.99 0.33
C LEU A 129 13.82 -1.04 0.95
N LEU A 130 14.22 -0.22 1.92
CA LEU A 130 13.36 0.82 2.51
C LEU A 130 12.93 1.85 1.45
N VAL A 131 13.86 2.33 0.63
CA VAL A 131 13.59 3.27 -0.47
C VAL A 131 12.69 2.63 -1.52
N LEU A 132 12.90 1.35 -1.86
CA LEU A 132 12.03 0.63 -2.78
C LEU A 132 10.60 0.50 -2.23
N GLY A 133 10.45 0.16 -0.95
CA GLY A 133 9.15 0.12 -0.27
C GLY A 133 8.45 1.48 -0.27
N ALA A 134 9.20 2.54 0.03
CA ALA A 134 8.72 3.93 -0.01
C ALA A 134 8.28 4.34 -1.42
N LEU A 135 9.06 3.98 -2.44
CA LEU A 135 8.74 4.25 -3.83
C LEU A 135 7.45 3.53 -4.24
N MET A 136 7.29 2.26 -3.86
CA MET A 136 6.05 1.51 -4.11
C MET A 136 4.86 2.17 -3.41
N MET A 137 5.00 2.57 -2.15
CA MET A 137 3.95 3.30 -1.42
C MET A 137 3.63 4.64 -2.10
N ALA A 138 4.63 5.39 -2.56
CA ALA A 138 4.44 6.65 -3.27
C ALA A 138 3.75 6.44 -4.63
N LEU A 139 4.05 5.37 -5.36
CA LEU A 139 3.34 5.03 -6.61
C LEU A 139 1.87 4.68 -6.35
N THR A 140 1.56 4.13 -5.18
CA THR A 140 0.18 3.90 -4.73
C THR A 140 -0.52 5.17 -4.24
N TRP A 141 0.07 6.36 -4.36
CA TRP A 141 -0.53 7.60 -3.87
C TRP A 141 -1.95 7.83 -4.44
N PRO A 142 -2.94 8.07 -3.58
CA PRO A 142 -4.34 8.21 -3.98
C PRO A 142 -4.54 9.60 -4.58
N THR A 143 -4.60 9.67 -5.92
CA THR A 143 -4.93 10.89 -6.65
C THR A 143 -6.42 10.94 -6.96
N ALA A 144 -6.99 12.15 -6.94
CA ALA A 144 -8.41 12.39 -7.27
C ALA A 144 -8.75 11.86 -8.67
N ARG A 145 -7.80 11.98 -9.62
CA ARG A 145 -7.92 11.48 -10.99
C ARG A 145 -8.08 9.96 -11.08
N LYS A 146 -7.34 9.18 -10.25
CA LYS A 146 -7.47 7.72 -10.20
C LYS A 146 -8.85 7.30 -9.66
N THR A 147 -9.33 8.00 -8.64
CA THR A 147 -10.64 7.71 -8.00
C THR A 147 -11.80 8.08 -8.94
N GLN A 148 -11.71 9.22 -9.62
CA GLN A 148 -12.68 9.62 -10.64
C GLN A 148 -12.71 8.65 -11.84
N LEU A 149 -11.56 8.15 -12.29
CA LEU A 149 -11.49 7.14 -13.34
C LEU A 149 -12.12 5.81 -12.93
N LEU A 150 -11.96 5.40 -11.67
CA LEU A 150 -12.60 4.20 -11.15
C LEU A 150 -14.12 4.36 -11.05
N LEU A 151 -14.60 5.50 -10.53
CA LEU A 151 -16.03 5.81 -10.45
C LEU A 151 -16.66 5.94 -11.84
N GLY A 152 -16.00 6.62 -12.78
CA GLY A 152 -16.47 6.73 -14.16
C GLY A 152 -16.56 5.37 -14.86
N ARG A 153 -15.57 4.49 -14.67
CA ARG A 153 -15.58 3.11 -15.20
C ARG A 153 -16.58 2.20 -14.49
N ALA A 154 -16.92 2.47 -13.24
CA ALA A 154 -17.93 1.71 -12.50
C ALA A 154 -19.35 2.13 -12.92
N ARG A 155 -19.59 3.43 -13.15
CA ARG A 155 -20.85 3.96 -13.69
C ARG A 155 -21.09 3.48 -15.12
N ALA A 156 -20.10 3.59 -16.01
CA ALA A 156 -20.21 3.09 -17.38
C ALA A 156 -20.56 1.59 -17.44
N LEU A 157 -19.97 0.76 -16.55
CA LEU A 157 -20.27 -0.68 -16.52
C LEU A 157 -21.68 -0.99 -15.99
N ARG A 158 -22.31 -0.08 -15.24
CA ARG A 158 -23.70 -0.20 -14.83
C ARG A 158 -24.64 0.21 -15.96
N ASP A 159 -24.30 1.26 -16.69
CA ASP A 159 -25.11 1.76 -17.81
C ASP A 159 -25.14 0.76 -19.00
N ASP A 160 -24.13 -0.11 -19.09
CA ASP A 160 -24.04 -1.20 -20.08
C ASP A 160 -24.86 -2.47 -19.73
N ILE A 161 -25.39 -2.60 -18.51
CA ILE A 161 -26.18 -3.77 -18.02
C ILE A 161 -27.66 -3.42 -17.96
#